data_AF-A0AAW5NX93-F1
#
_entry.id   AF-A0AAW5NX93-F1
#
_cell.length_a   1.000
_cell.length_b   1.000
_cell.length_c   1.000
_cell.angle_alpha   90.00
_cell.angle_beta   90.00
_cell.angle_gamma   90.00
#
_symmetry.space_group_name_H-M   'P 1'
#
loop_
_entity.id
_entity.type
_entity.pdbx_description
1 polymer ?
#
loop_
_entity_poly.entity_id
_entity_poly.type
_entity_poly.pdbx_seq_one_letter_code
_entity_poly.pdbx_strand_id
1 'polypeptide(L)' 'MVHIGRRIEDELHKRGLSVSWFAEQLCCSRTNVYKIFEKSSVDTELLLRISSILQCDFFQCYSECLKGGGQK' A
#
# COMPACT_ATOMS: atom_id res chain seq x y z
N MET A 1 -1.10 3.25 -14.87
CA MET A 1 -0.66 2.15 -13.97
C MET A 1 -0.89 2.59 -12.54
N VAL A 2 -1.43 1.72 -11.69
CA VAL A 2 -1.65 2.05 -10.27
C VAL A 2 -0.31 2.15 -9.56
N HIS A 3 -0.13 3.23 -8.79
CA HIS A 3 1.04 3.41 -7.94
C HIS A 3 0.72 2.94 -6.52
N ILE A 4 1.08 1.71 -6.19
CA ILE A 4 0.65 1.07 -4.94
C ILE A 4 1.21 1.78 -3.69
N GLY A 5 2.44 2.28 -3.75
CA GLY A 5 3.07 3.01 -2.65
C GLY A 5 2.25 4.22 -2.20
N ARG A 6 1.89 5.10 -3.13
CA ARG A 6 0.96 6.22 -2.89
C ARG A 6 -0.40 5.79 -2.35
N ARG A 7 -0.94 4.64 -2.79
CA ARG A 7 -2.22 4.17 -2.23
C ARG A 7 -2.12 3.72 -0.78
N ILE A 8 -1.00 3.11 -0.41
CA ILE A 8 -0.74 2.75 0.98
C ILE A 8 -0.59 4.03 1.83
N GLU A 9 0.13 5.03 1.33
CA GLU A 9 0.28 6.34 2.01
C GLU A 9 -1.06 7.05 2.22
N ASP A 10 -1.89 7.11 1.17
CA ASP A 10 -3.21 7.74 1.21
C ASP A 10 -4.14 7.05 2.22
N GLU A 11 -4.18 5.71 2.23
CA GLU A 11 -5.00 4.94 3.17
C GLU A 11 -4.48 5.09 4.62
N LEU A 12 -3.16 5.16 4.82
CA LEU A 12 -2.56 5.43 6.13
C LEU A 12 -2.98 6.80 6.67
N HIS A 13 -2.85 7.85 5.84
CA HIS A 13 -3.23 9.23 6.20
C HIS A 13 -4.74 9.38 6.39
N LYS A 14 -5.56 8.73 5.57
CA LYS A 14 -7.02 8.71 5.68
C LYS A 14 -7.49 8.14 7.02
N ARG A 15 -6.75 7.19 7.58
CA ARG A 15 -7.01 6.62 8.91
C ARG A 15 -6.41 7.44 10.05
N GLY A 16 -5.67 8.51 9.76
CA GLY A 16 -4.98 9.33 10.76
C GLY A 16 -3.82 8.60 11.44
N LEU A 17 -3.29 7.55 10.81
CA LEU A 17 -2.18 6.78 11.36
C LEU A 17 -0.85 7.44 11.01
N SER A 18 0.08 7.43 11.96
CA SER A 18 1.41 8.03 11.76
C SER A 18 2.36 7.08 11.04
N VAL A 19 3.27 7.63 10.24
CA VAL A 19 4.36 6.89 9.60
C VAL A 19 5.23 6.13 10.62
N SER A 20 5.42 6.66 11.83
CA SER A 20 6.12 5.96 12.91
C SER A 20 5.42 4.67 13.31
N TRP A 21 4.09 4.75 13.55
CA TRP A 21 3.29 3.60 13.93
C TRP A 21 3.36 2.53 12.85
N PHE A 22 3.26 2.93 11.57
CA PHE A 22 3.35 2.00 10.45
C PHE A 22 4.73 1.34 10.31
N ALA A 23 5.79 2.11 10.55
CA ALA A 23 7.17 1.61 10.59
C ALA A 23 7.34 0.56 11.70
N GLU A 24 6.79 0.79 12.89
CA GLU A 24 6.78 -0.16 14.00
C GLU A 24 6.02 -1.44 13.65
N GLN A 25 4.83 -1.34 13.05
CA GLN A 25 4.06 -2.52 12.64
C GLN A 25 4.76 -3.36 11.56
N LEU A 26 5.51 -2.72 10.68
CA LEU A 26 6.32 -3.41 9.65
C LEU A 26 7.67 -3.91 10.16
N CYS A 27 8.03 -3.65 11.43
CA CYS A 27 9.37 -3.87 11.97
C CYS A 27 10.47 -3.26 11.09
N CYS A 28 10.25 -2.05 10.58
CA CYS A 28 11.14 -1.37 9.65
C CYS A 28 11.41 0.08 10.09
N SER A 29 12.44 0.72 9.52
CA SER A 29 12.70 2.13 9.76
C SER A 29 11.76 3.03 8.97
N ARG A 30 11.48 4.25 9.47
CA ARG A 30 10.67 5.28 8.77
C ARG A 30 11.19 5.55 7.35
N THR A 31 12.50 5.53 7.14
CA THR A 31 13.12 5.68 5.81
C THR A 31 12.69 4.58 4.84
N ASN A 32 12.56 3.34 5.29
CA ASN A 32 12.09 2.23 4.44
C ASN A 32 10.61 2.40 4.11
N VAL A 33 9.82 2.95 5.03
CA VAL A 33 8.41 3.27 4.78
C VAL A 33 8.26 4.34 3.69
N TYR A 34 9.04 5.43 3.73
CA TYR A 34 9.02 6.42 2.65
C TYR A 34 9.43 5.81 1.30
N LYS A 35 10.45 4.94 1.29
CA LYS A 35 10.83 4.19 0.08
C LYS A 35 9.69 3.29 -0.43
N ILE A 36 8.86 2.73 0.44
CA ILE A 36 7.68 1.95 0.04
C ILE A 36 6.66 2.87 -0.65
N PHE A 37 6.45 4.10 -0.15
CA PHE A 37 5.53 5.05 -0.76
C PHE A 37 5.98 5.54 -2.14
N GLU A 38 7.28 5.66 -2.35
CA GLU A 38 7.90 6.01 -3.63
C GLU A 38 7.84 4.87 -4.66
N LYS A 39 7.67 3.62 -4.22
CA LYS A 39 7.60 2.46 -5.12
C LYS A 39 6.23 2.35 -5.80
N SER A 40 6.24 2.26 -7.13
CA SER A 40 5.02 2.05 -7.91
C SER A 40 4.43 0.65 -7.73
N SER A 41 5.27 -0.34 -7.43
CA SER A 41 4.90 -1.72 -7.12
C SER A 41 5.73 -2.23 -5.94
N VAL A 42 5.14 -3.10 -5.13
CA VAL A 42 5.80 -3.76 -4.01
C VAL A 42 5.61 -5.27 -4.12
N ASP A 43 6.50 -6.04 -3.48
CA ASP A 43 6.41 -7.49 -3.42
C ASP A 43 5.06 -7.95 -2.85
N THR A 44 4.50 -9.01 -3.41
CA THR A 44 3.18 -9.56 -3.03
C THR A 44 3.10 -9.89 -1.54
N GLU A 45 4.16 -10.44 -0.96
CA GLU A 45 4.21 -10.76 0.48
C GLU A 45 4.20 -9.48 1.33
N LEU A 46 4.97 -8.45 0.93
CA LEU A 46 4.98 -7.17 1.62
C LEU A 46 3.61 -6.49 1.51
N LEU A 47 2.99 -6.54 0.34
CA LEU A 47 1.64 -6.00 0.12
C LEU A 47 0.61 -6.70 1.01
N LEU A 48 0.70 -8.02 1.18
CA LEU A 48 -0.18 -8.79 2.05
C LEU A 48 0.00 -8.39 3.51
N ARG A 49 1.24 -8.24 3.98
CA ARG A 49 1.51 -7.76 5.35
C ARG A 49 0.95 -6.35 5.57
N ILE A 50 1.18 -5.44 4.63
CA ILE A 50 0.65 -4.08 4.67
C ILE A 50 -0.88 -4.07 4.68
N SER A 51 -1.49 -4.90 3.83
CA SER A 51 -2.94 -5.09 3.75
C SER A 51 -3.52 -5.57 5.08
N SER A 52 -2.84 -6.50 5.75
CA SER A 52 -3.24 -6.99 7.07
C SER A 52 -3.06 -5.93 8.16
N ILE A 53 -1.97 -5.16 8.15
CA ILE A 53 -1.71 -4.10 9.14
C ILE A 53 -2.74 -2.98 9.02
N LEU A 54 -3.01 -2.55 7.79
CA LEU A 54 -3.96 -1.47 7.51
C LEU A 54 -5.39 -1.99 7.34
N GLN A 55 -5.66 -3.29 7.47
CA GLN A 55 -6.97 -3.90 7.27
C GLN A 55 -7.67 -3.35 6.01
N CYS A 56 -6.94 -3.35 4.89
CA CYS A 56 -7.37 -2.80 3.61
C CYS A 56 -6.86 -3.68 2.47
N ASP A 57 -7.73 -4.12 1.56
CA ASP A 57 -7.34 -4.98 0.45
C ASP A 57 -6.73 -4.16 -0.70
N PHE A 58 -5.42 -3.99 -0.66
CA PHE A 58 -4.66 -3.32 -1.72
C PHE A 58 -4.58 -4.15 -3.03
N PHE A 59 -4.96 -5.43 -3.03
CA PHE A 59 -5.03 -6.22 -4.27
C PHE A 59 -6.23 -5.82 -5.14
N GLN A 60 -7.27 -5.22 -4.55
CA GLN A 60 -8.39 -4.66 -5.32
C GLN A 60 -7.91 -3.61 -6.32
N CYS A 61 -6.93 -2.79 -5.96
CA CYS A 61 -6.37 -1.78 -6.85
C CYS A 61 -5.85 -2.39 -8.18
N TYR A 62 -5.22 -3.56 -8.13
CA TYR A 62 -4.79 -4.27 -9.34
C TYR A 62 -5.97 -4.93 -10.05
N SER A 63 -6.92 -5.50 -9.29
CA SER A 63 -8.13 -6.13 -9.84
C SER A 63 -9.02 -5.14 -10.60
N GLU A 64 -9.17 -3.92 -10.11
CA GLU A 64 -9.90 -2.84 -10.78
C GLU A 64 -9.19 -2.42 -12.06
N CYS A 65 -7.85 -2.31 -12.02
CA CYS A 65 -7.05 -2.05 -13.21
C CYS A 65 -7.22 -3.12 -14.28
N LEU A 66 -7.34 -4.40 -13.88
CA LEU A 66 -7.62 -5.52 -14.79
C LEU A 66 -9.04 -5.45 -15.38
N LYS A 67 -10.04 -5.12 -14.57
CA LYS A 67 -11.44 -5.00 -15.00
C LYS A 67 -11.67 -3.83 -15.97
N GLY A 68 -10.87 -2.76 -15.86
CA GLY A 68 -10.89 -1.62 -16.78
C GLY A 68 -10.47 -1.92 -18.22
N GLY A 69 -9.94 -3.11 -18.52
CA GLY A 69 -9.62 -3.58 -19.88
C GLY A 69 -10.71 -4.41 -20.56
N GLY A 70 -11.87 -4.59 -19.92
CA GLY A 70 -12.92 -5.51 -20.38
C GLY A 70 -14.33 -4.98 -20.19
N GLN A 71 -14.58 -3.71 -20.54
CA GLN A 71 -15.91 -3.27 -20.94
C GLN A 71 -15.83 -1.94 -21.69
N LYS A 72 -15.63 -2.04 -23.00
CA LYS A 72 -16.34 -1.25 -24.00
C LYS A 72 -16.24 -1.93 -25.36
#